data_AF-A0A7X8EJI5-F1
#
_entry.id   AF-A0A7X8EJI5-F1
#
_cell.length_a   1.000
_cell.length_b   1.000
_cell.length_c   1.000
_cell.angle_alpha   90.00
_cell.angle_beta   90.00
_cell.angle_gamma   90.00
#
_symmetry.space_group_name_H-M   'P 1'
#
loop_
_entity.id
_entity.type
_entity.pdbx_description
1 polymer ?
#
loop_
_entity_poly.entity_id
_entity_poly.type
_entity_poly.pdbx_seq_one_letter_code
_entity_poly.pdbx_strand_id
1 'polypeptide(L)'
;MINPTISWYDKNAGQLALRYDQADTKTLHGLLQKWIPSGANVLEIGCGSGRDAFFLASMGCSVTASDGSDSMLQTARLRLPKNAEGKVSFQHALFPLPDEHPLLGKKFRAITAVAVLMHIPDVDLFPFACQVESLLEDGGIFLCSVSSGERQEKDGRIYVNRESGEVQLLFERLGFRLLARDETEDGLGRNIVWTTMVFSLEGKNAARPILQIESIIKRDRKFTTYKLALLRALCEIGAKTPLVAQWSPGGMVGIPLGLIVEKWIYYYWPLVNSTTMLPQMQGRELKKQIIFRPHLQRLADSFSLSGGFGAFKIAFHSEALSIEQKPLLVETVNLMAKAIVDGPVTYSGGSLTAKDPFFTFSSARSIRTLSSAANLPNALGRVFLRGEIWTELCLLGHLIGESILLRWAELVHEFSEKKVDISTALNHLLVRPESERDVADARALYKSALPLECVWSGKALKASGFDVDHVIPFPLWHNNDLWNLLPADRSIISSKRDKLVTAKTLKEGSERIIHYWKIARREYPERFDSELSLSLIGRLPRQSNWEKVALSAIVETVELLALQRGAERWEPEIPDT
;
A
#
# COMPACT_ATOMS: atom_id res chain seq x y z
N MET A 1 -36.04 20.75 9.07
CA MET A 1 -37.06 20.05 8.26
C MET A 1 -37.48 18.80 9.01
N ILE A 2 -38.77 18.47 8.99
CA ILE A 2 -39.30 17.27 9.64
C ILE A 2 -38.80 16.04 8.86
N ASN A 3 -38.18 15.07 9.55
CA ASN A 3 -37.72 13.83 8.91
C ASN A 3 -38.96 12.95 8.58
N PRO A 4 -39.27 12.69 7.29
CA PRO A 4 -40.48 11.99 6.88
C PRO A 4 -40.50 10.53 7.35
N THR A 5 -39.32 9.89 7.45
CA THR A 5 -39.20 8.53 7.98
C THR A 5 -39.62 8.47 9.45
N ILE A 6 -39.13 9.42 10.27
CA ILE A 6 -39.46 9.49 11.70
C ILE A 6 -40.94 9.79 11.92
N SER A 7 -41.49 10.74 11.16
CA SER A 7 -42.92 11.08 11.24
C SER A 7 -43.82 9.89 10.92
N TRP A 8 -43.39 9.04 9.98
CA TRP A 8 -44.12 7.82 9.66
C TRP A 8 -44.09 6.80 10.80
N TYR A 9 -42.93 6.59 11.43
CA TYR A 9 -42.81 5.71 12.59
C TYR A 9 -43.63 6.21 13.77
N ASP A 10 -43.63 7.52 14.04
CA ASP A 10 -44.44 8.12 15.09
C ASP A 10 -45.94 7.84 14.91
N LYS A 11 -46.44 8.03 13.68
CA LYS A 11 -47.85 7.81 13.35
C LYS A 11 -48.30 6.34 13.50
N ASN A 12 -47.39 5.39 13.30
CA ASN A 12 -47.71 3.96 13.17
C ASN A 12 -47.17 3.08 14.32
N ALA A 13 -46.55 3.67 15.34
CA ALA A 13 -45.80 2.96 16.39
C ALA A 13 -46.57 1.79 17.04
N GLY A 14 -47.82 2.01 17.44
CA GLY A 14 -48.62 0.98 18.12
C GLY A 14 -48.88 -0.26 17.26
N GLN A 15 -49.22 -0.08 15.98
CA GLN A 15 -49.47 -1.17 15.04
C GLN A 15 -48.17 -1.88 14.64
N LEU A 16 -47.10 -1.11 14.41
CA LEU A 16 -45.78 -1.67 14.07
C LEU A 16 -45.23 -2.53 15.18
N ALA A 17 -45.36 -2.08 16.44
CA ALA A 17 -44.86 -2.84 17.55
C ALA A 17 -45.56 -4.20 17.69
N LEU A 18 -46.87 -4.30 17.41
CA LEU A 18 -47.55 -5.60 17.36
C LEU A 18 -47.04 -6.50 16.23
N ARG A 19 -46.74 -5.91 15.07
CA ARG A 19 -46.23 -6.64 13.90
C ARG A 19 -44.81 -7.12 14.09
N TYR A 20 -43.93 -6.31 14.69
CA TYR A 20 -42.52 -6.67 14.92
C TYR A 20 -42.34 -7.79 15.93
N ASP A 21 -43.25 -7.89 16.90
CA ASP A 21 -43.26 -8.96 17.90
C ASP A 21 -43.67 -10.32 17.28
N GLN A 22 -44.26 -10.33 16.08
CA GLN A 22 -44.62 -11.56 15.35
C GLN A 22 -43.48 -12.11 14.47
N ALA A 23 -42.42 -11.34 14.25
CA ALA A 23 -41.32 -11.77 13.38
C ALA A 23 -40.56 -12.95 14.01
N ASP A 24 -40.09 -13.89 13.18
CA ASP A 24 -39.17 -14.93 13.66
C ASP A 24 -37.81 -14.31 13.98
N THR A 25 -37.46 -14.31 15.27
CA THR A 25 -36.20 -13.75 15.77
C THR A 25 -35.15 -14.81 16.11
N LYS A 26 -35.43 -16.11 15.95
CA LYS A 26 -34.55 -17.17 16.47
C LYS A 26 -33.11 -17.03 15.99
N THR A 27 -32.91 -16.78 14.70
CA THR A 27 -31.57 -16.61 14.11
C THR A 27 -30.88 -15.35 14.61
N LEU A 28 -31.60 -14.22 14.64
CA LEU A 28 -31.07 -12.94 15.13
C LEU A 28 -30.71 -13.01 16.62
N HIS A 29 -31.61 -13.53 17.45
CA HIS A 29 -31.39 -13.71 18.89
C HIS A 29 -30.27 -14.71 19.17
N GLY A 30 -30.12 -15.76 18.34
CA GLY A 30 -28.97 -16.65 18.37
C GLY A 30 -27.65 -15.94 18.07
N LEU A 31 -27.64 -15.03 17.10
CA LEU A 31 -26.48 -14.18 16.80
C LEU A 31 -26.14 -13.22 17.94
N LEU A 32 -27.14 -12.54 18.50
CA LEU A 32 -26.97 -11.65 19.65
C LEU A 32 -26.40 -12.43 20.84
N GLN A 33 -26.95 -13.61 21.15
CA GLN A 33 -26.47 -14.46 22.25
C GLN A 33 -25.05 -15.00 22.02
N LYS A 34 -24.70 -15.32 20.76
CA LYS A 34 -23.37 -15.83 20.40
C LYS A 34 -22.29 -14.78 20.53
N TRP A 35 -22.58 -13.54 20.13
CA TRP A 35 -21.55 -12.51 19.94
C TRP A 35 -21.53 -11.42 21.01
N ILE A 36 -22.66 -11.14 21.66
CA ILE A 36 -22.73 -10.13 22.72
C ILE A 36 -22.40 -10.79 24.07
N PRO A 37 -21.36 -10.33 24.78
CA PRO A 37 -21.03 -10.88 26.09
C PRO A 37 -22.19 -10.71 27.08
N SER A 38 -22.47 -11.74 27.88
CA SER A 38 -23.44 -11.64 28.97
C SER A 38 -23.00 -10.56 29.97
N GLY A 39 -23.95 -9.76 30.45
CA GLY A 39 -23.66 -8.64 31.35
C GLY A 39 -23.07 -7.39 30.70
N ALA A 40 -22.95 -7.36 29.36
CA ALA A 40 -22.39 -6.21 28.65
C ALA A 40 -23.24 -4.94 28.81
N ASN A 41 -22.57 -3.78 28.74
CA ASN A 41 -23.22 -2.50 28.48
C ASN A 41 -23.44 -2.34 26.98
N VAL A 42 -24.71 -2.27 26.54
CA VAL A 42 -25.10 -2.32 25.14
C VAL A 42 -25.87 -1.06 24.75
N LEU A 43 -25.53 -0.48 23.60
CA LEU A 43 -26.36 0.54 22.94
C LEU A 43 -27.12 -0.12 21.79
N GLU A 44 -28.43 -0.04 21.82
CA GLU A 44 -29.27 -0.40 20.69
C GLU A 44 -29.69 0.87 19.96
N ILE A 45 -29.31 0.98 18.69
CA ILE A 45 -29.68 2.07 17.79
C ILE A 45 -30.92 1.60 17.00
N GLY A 46 -32.01 2.35 17.07
CA GLY A 46 -33.29 2.03 16.42
C GLY A 46 -34.03 0.87 17.10
N CYS A 47 -34.28 0.97 18.41
CA CYS A 47 -34.86 -0.13 19.19
C CYS A 47 -36.32 -0.46 18.85
N GLY A 48 -37.04 0.44 18.19
CA GLY A 48 -38.44 0.23 17.79
C GLY A 48 -39.34 -0.19 18.95
N SER A 49 -39.89 -1.41 18.89
CA SER A 49 -40.77 -1.95 19.95
C SER A 49 -40.05 -2.34 21.25
N GLY A 50 -38.72 -2.31 21.26
CA GLY A 50 -37.88 -2.75 22.39
C GLY A 50 -37.65 -4.26 22.43
N ARG A 51 -38.15 -5.03 21.45
CA ARG A 51 -38.05 -6.49 21.39
C ARG A 51 -36.63 -7.00 21.61
N ASP A 52 -35.66 -6.44 20.89
CA ASP A 52 -34.28 -6.91 20.94
C ASP A 52 -33.56 -6.39 22.20
N ALA A 53 -33.84 -5.15 22.65
CA ALA A 53 -33.46 -4.67 23.99
C ALA A 53 -33.92 -5.59 25.13
N PHE A 54 -35.17 -6.06 25.12
CA PHE A 54 -35.69 -6.93 26.18
C PHE A 54 -35.01 -8.28 26.19
N PHE A 55 -34.73 -8.83 25.00
CA PHE A 55 -33.94 -10.06 24.87
C PHE A 55 -32.53 -9.87 25.45
N LEU A 56 -31.83 -8.79 25.08
CA LEU A 56 -30.50 -8.48 25.61
C LEU A 56 -30.52 -8.30 27.15
N ALA A 57 -31.53 -7.63 27.70
CA ALA A 57 -31.70 -7.49 29.15
C ALA A 57 -31.93 -8.84 29.85
N SER A 58 -32.60 -9.79 29.18
CA SER A 58 -32.78 -11.16 29.67
C SER A 58 -31.45 -11.93 29.76
N MET A 59 -30.47 -11.60 28.90
CA MET A 59 -29.09 -12.13 28.97
C MET A 59 -28.23 -11.48 30.06
N GLY A 60 -28.82 -10.57 30.86
CA GLY A 60 -28.13 -9.85 31.93
C GLY A 60 -27.48 -8.54 31.49
N CYS A 61 -27.60 -8.14 30.22
CA CYS A 61 -27.01 -6.89 29.73
C CYS A 61 -27.72 -5.66 30.31
N SER A 62 -26.96 -4.56 30.43
CA SER A 62 -27.49 -3.22 30.66
C SER A 62 -27.64 -2.54 29.31
N VAL A 63 -28.87 -2.21 28.91
CA VAL A 63 -29.21 -1.75 27.57
C VAL A 63 -29.62 -0.28 27.59
N THR A 64 -28.93 0.54 26.81
CA THR A 64 -29.43 1.85 26.38
C THR A 64 -30.16 1.65 25.06
N ALA A 65 -31.49 1.57 25.11
CA ALA A 65 -32.36 1.43 23.95
C ALA A 65 -32.66 2.82 23.38
N SER A 66 -32.29 3.07 22.13
CA SER A 66 -32.42 4.38 21.51
C SER A 66 -33.20 4.33 20.21
N ASP A 67 -34.00 5.36 19.94
CA ASP A 67 -34.78 5.50 18.71
C ASP A 67 -35.00 6.99 18.39
N GLY A 68 -35.19 7.29 17.11
CA GLY A 68 -35.51 8.64 16.65
C GLY A 68 -37.01 8.98 16.74
N SER A 69 -37.87 7.98 16.97
CA SER A 69 -39.32 8.16 17.17
C SER A 69 -39.68 8.12 18.65
N ASP A 70 -40.20 9.23 19.17
CA ASP A 70 -40.70 9.32 20.54
C ASP A 70 -41.88 8.37 20.79
N SER A 71 -42.74 8.16 19.78
CA SER A 71 -43.90 7.27 19.90
C SER A 71 -43.48 5.80 19.96
N MET A 72 -42.42 5.41 19.24
CA MET A 72 -41.82 4.07 19.37
C MET A 72 -41.22 3.86 20.76
N LEU A 73 -40.48 4.84 21.27
CA LEU A 73 -39.94 4.78 22.64
C LEU A 73 -41.04 4.69 23.71
N GLN A 74 -42.12 5.47 23.56
CA GLN A 74 -43.26 5.37 24.48
C GLN A 74 -43.92 3.99 24.42
N THR A 75 -44.08 3.43 23.22
CA THR A 75 -44.64 2.08 23.03
C THR A 75 -43.75 1.02 23.67
N ALA A 76 -42.44 1.10 23.48
CA ALA A 76 -41.48 0.20 24.10
C ALA A 76 -41.48 0.30 25.63
N ARG A 77 -41.55 1.52 26.19
CA ARG A 77 -41.67 1.73 27.64
C ARG A 77 -42.91 1.07 28.24
N LEU A 78 -44.07 1.19 27.58
CA LEU A 78 -45.32 0.57 28.04
C LEU A 78 -45.28 -0.96 28.01
N ARG A 79 -44.40 -1.53 27.17
CA ARG A 79 -44.24 -2.98 27.00
C ARG A 79 -43.08 -3.56 27.79
N LEU A 80 -42.33 -2.73 28.52
CA LEU A 80 -41.16 -3.15 29.27
C LEU A 80 -41.52 -4.27 30.25
N PRO A 81 -40.96 -5.49 30.08
CA PRO A 81 -41.22 -6.58 31.01
C PRO A 81 -40.65 -6.28 32.40
N LYS A 82 -41.34 -6.73 33.47
CA LYS A 82 -40.90 -6.50 34.86
C LYS A 82 -39.47 -6.99 35.15
N ASN A 83 -39.04 -8.08 34.51
CA ASN A 83 -37.68 -8.62 34.67
C ASN A 83 -36.59 -7.84 33.91
N ALA A 84 -36.98 -6.90 33.05
CA ALA A 84 -36.10 -5.98 32.33
C ALA A 84 -36.07 -4.57 32.97
N GLU A 85 -36.93 -4.30 33.96
CA GLU A 85 -36.90 -3.06 34.74
C GLU A 85 -35.52 -2.86 35.39
N GLY A 86 -35.00 -1.63 35.30
CA GLY A 86 -33.65 -1.28 35.79
C GLY A 86 -32.49 -1.75 34.91
N LYS A 87 -32.74 -2.60 33.90
CA LYS A 87 -31.72 -3.02 32.91
C LYS A 87 -31.85 -2.32 31.57
N VAL A 88 -33.03 -1.79 31.25
CA VAL A 88 -33.26 -1.05 29.99
C VAL A 88 -33.53 0.42 30.31
N SER A 89 -32.77 1.30 29.65
CA SER A 89 -32.98 2.75 29.66
C SER A 89 -33.32 3.22 28.25
N PHE A 90 -34.30 4.11 28.13
CA PHE A 90 -34.80 4.58 26.83
C PHE A 90 -34.34 6.01 26.55
N GLN A 91 -33.66 6.22 25.43
CA GLN A 91 -33.08 7.50 25.03
C GLN A 91 -33.57 7.91 23.64
N HIS A 92 -34.15 9.10 23.52
CA HIS A 92 -34.39 9.69 22.19
C HIS A 92 -33.06 10.02 21.54
N ALA A 93 -32.81 9.47 20.35
CA ALA A 93 -31.57 9.64 19.59
C ALA A 93 -31.79 9.38 18.10
N LEU A 94 -31.63 10.42 17.28
CA LEU A 94 -31.61 10.30 15.82
C LEU A 94 -30.16 10.29 15.36
N PHE A 95 -29.71 9.18 14.77
CA PHE A 95 -28.35 9.03 14.28
C PHE A 95 -28.21 9.49 12.81
N PRO A 96 -27.08 10.12 12.41
CA PRO A 96 -25.96 10.55 13.26
C PRO A 96 -26.37 11.63 14.28
N LEU A 97 -25.85 11.52 15.49
CA LEU A 97 -26.13 12.40 16.62
C LEU A 97 -25.58 13.81 16.38
N PRO A 98 -26.24 14.87 16.88
CA PRO A 98 -25.64 16.19 16.93
C PRO A 98 -24.47 16.21 17.92
N ASP A 99 -23.49 17.10 17.70
CA ASP A 99 -22.22 17.13 18.44
C ASP A 99 -22.36 17.26 19.97
N GLU A 100 -23.46 17.86 20.45
CA GLU A 100 -23.73 18.04 21.88
C GLU A 100 -24.55 16.90 22.51
N HIS A 101 -24.84 15.83 21.77
CA HIS A 101 -25.70 14.77 22.27
C HIS A 101 -25.07 14.02 23.46
N PRO A 102 -25.77 13.81 24.59
CA PRO A 102 -25.21 13.20 25.80
C PRO A 102 -24.63 11.78 25.61
N LEU A 103 -25.09 11.06 24.57
CA LEU A 103 -24.54 9.73 24.26
C LEU A 103 -23.08 9.79 23.78
N LEU A 104 -22.64 10.88 23.13
CA LEU A 104 -21.28 10.99 22.58
C LEU A 104 -20.18 10.94 23.66
N GLY A 105 -20.53 11.20 24.92
CA GLY A 105 -19.63 11.05 26.08
C GLY A 105 -19.61 9.64 26.70
N LYS A 106 -20.38 8.69 26.17
CA LYS A 106 -20.48 7.32 26.69
C LYS A 106 -19.69 6.31 25.86
N LYS A 107 -19.44 5.15 26.46
CA LYS A 107 -18.81 4.00 25.81
C LYS A 107 -19.62 2.73 26.07
N PHE A 108 -19.66 1.86 25.07
CA PHE A 108 -20.43 0.63 25.09
C PHE A 108 -19.58 -0.57 24.68
N ARG A 109 -19.81 -1.71 25.32
CA ARG A 109 -19.14 -2.97 25.01
C ARG A 109 -19.69 -3.59 23.72
N ALA A 110 -20.96 -3.32 23.42
CA ALA A 110 -21.57 -3.68 22.14
C ALA A 110 -22.53 -2.60 21.65
N ILE A 111 -22.64 -2.45 20.33
CA ILE A 111 -23.62 -1.61 19.65
C ILE A 111 -24.40 -2.49 18.67
N THR A 112 -25.73 -2.39 18.68
CA THR A 112 -26.61 -3.11 17.73
C THR A 112 -27.42 -2.12 16.90
N ALA A 113 -27.46 -2.32 15.58
CA ALA A 113 -28.22 -1.51 14.63
C ALA A 113 -28.92 -2.41 13.59
N VAL A 114 -30.01 -3.06 14.00
CA VAL A 114 -30.74 -4.03 13.18
C VAL A 114 -31.84 -3.30 12.41
N ALA A 115 -31.86 -3.45 11.09
CA ALA A 115 -32.83 -2.80 10.20
C ALA A 115 -32.81 -1.25 10.28
N VAL A 116 -31.66 -0.65 10.59
CA VAL A 116 -31.51 0.82 10.71
C VAL A 116 -30.81 1.44 9.51
N LEU A 117 -29.73 0.83 9.01
CA LEU A 117 -28.83 1.44 8.01
C LEU A 117 -29.54 1.84 6.70
N MET A 118 -30.65 1.19 6.38
CA MET A 118 -31.51 1.51 5.23
C MET A 118 -32.24 2.86 5.36
N HIS A 119 -32.38 3.39 6.58
CA HIS A 119 -33.02 4.68 6.85
C HIS A 119 -32.03 5.85 6.94
N ILE A 120 -30.73 5.58 6.88
CA ILE A 120 -29.67 6.59 6.94
C ILE A 120 -29.36 7.06 5.51
N PRO A 121 -29.48 8.36 5.18
CA PRO A 121 -29.06 8.89 3.89
C PRO A 121 -27.56 8.68 3.62
N ASP A 122 -27.15 8.64 2.34
CA ASP A 122 -25.74 8.38 1.99
C ASP A 122 -24.76 9.42 2.53
N VAL A 123 -25.19 10.68 2.60
CA VAL A 123 -24.39 11.78 3.18
C VAL A 123 -24.11 11.59 4.68
N ASP A 124 -24.96 10.83 5.37
CA ASP A 124 -24.92 10.64 6.82
C ASP A 124 -24.34 9.29 7.24
N LEU A 125 -24.15 8.35 6.29
CA LEU A 125 -23.65 7.01 6.58
C LEU A 125 -22.22 7.02 7.14
N PHE A 126 -21.35 7.85 6.56
CA PHE A 126 -19.96 7.97 7.04
C PHE A 126 -19.89 8.63 8.43
N PRO A 127 -20.55 9.78 8.69
CA PRO A 127 -20.69 10.32 10.05
C PRO A 127 -21.25 9.31 11.05
N PHE A 128 -22.28 8.55 10.68
CA PHE A 128 -22.83 7.48 11.51
C PHE A 128 -21.77 6.44 11.88
N ALA A 129 -21.01 5.95 10.89
CA ALA A 129 -19.98 4.94 11.14
C ALA A 129 -18.85 5.46 12.04
N CYS A 130 -18.45 6.74 11.90
CA CYS A 130 -17.52 7.41 12.81
C CYS A 130 -18.06 7.48 14.25
N GLN A 131 -19.35 7.74 14.43
CA GLN A 131 -19.96 7.75 15.77
C GLN A 131 -20.07 6.36 16.37
N VAL A 132 -20.34 5.33 15.57
CA VAL A 132 -20.28 3.94 16.05
C VAL A 132 -18.88 3.61 16.54
N GLU A 133 -17.82 3.99 15.83
CA GLU A 133 -16.43 3.85 16.28
C GLU A 133 -16.19 4.60 17.60
N SER A 134 -16.63 5.86 17.68
CA SER A 134 -16.39 6.68 18.87
C SER A 134 -17.19 6.25 20.09
N LEU A 135 -18.32 5.57 19.93
CA LEU A 135 -19.18 5.08 21.02
C LEU A 135 -18.79 3.69 21.50
N LEU A 136 -18.03 2.93 20.71
CA LEU A 136 -17.64 1.56 21.05
C LEU A 136 -16.35 1.54 21.88
N GLU A 137 -16.28 0.60 22.81
CA GLU A 137 -15.04 0.25 23.52
C GLU A 137 -14.08 -0.50 22.59
N ASP A 138 -12.78 -0.45 22.88
CA ASP A 138 -11.78 -1.27 22.19
C ASP A 138 -12.11 -2.76 22.36
N GLY A 139 -12.03 -3.51 21.26
CA GLY A 139 -12.46 -4.90 21.17
C GLY A 139 -13.97 -5.09 21.29
N GLY A 140 -14.76 -4.01 21.31
CA GLY A 140 -16.22 -4.05 21.37
C GLY A 140 -16.83 -4.63 20.09
N ILE A 141 -18.11 -5.01 20.18
CA ILE A 141 -18.82 -5.65 19.08
C ILE A 141 -19.83 -4.68 18.46
N PHE A 142 -19.78 -4.53 17.15
CA PHE A 142 -20.82 -3.84 16.39
C PHE A 142 -21.57 -4.86 15.54
N LEU A 143 -22.88 -4.99 15.76
CA LEU A 143 -23.75 -5.86 14.98
C LEU A 143 -24.76 -5.00 14.21
N CYS A 144 -24.80 -5.16 12.90
CA CYS A 144 -25.74 -4.44 12.05
C CYS A 144 -26.35 -5.34 10.99
N SER A 145 -27.48 -4.91 10.42
CA SER A 145 -28.07 -5.58 9.27
C SER A 145 -28.40 -4.63 8.14
N VAL A 146 -28.28 -5.15 6.93
CA VAL A 146 -28.73 -4.52 5.68
C VAL A 146 -29.71 -5.46 4.99
N SER A 147 -30.57 -4.90 4.16
CA SER A 147 -31.51 -5.67 3.36
C SER A 147 -31.23 -5.49 1.88
N SER A 148 -31.25 -6.60 1.14
CA SER A 148 -31.21 -6.62 -0.33
C SER A 148 -32.54 -7.16 -0.89
N GLY A 149 -32.94 -6.64 -2.05
CA GLY A 149 -34.18 -7.04 -2.74
C GLY A 149 -35.06 -5.84 -3.10
N GLU A 150 -36.10 -6.10 -3.90
CA GLU A 150 -37.07 -5.08 -4.29
C GLU A 150 -38.06 -4.81 -3.16
N ARG A 151 -38.05 -3.57 -2.65
CA ARG A 151 -39.07 -3.08 -1.72
C ARG A 151 -40.21 -2.44 -2.50
N GLN A 152 -41.44 -2.83 -2.18
CA GLN A 152 -42.65 -2.33 -2.84
C GLN A 152 -43.41 -1.29 -1.99
N GLU A 153 -42.96 -1.05 -0.76
CA GLU A 153 -43.59 -0.10 0.16
C GLU A 153 -43.44 1.35 -0.34
N LYS A 154 -44.56 2.01 -0.66
CA LYS A 154 -44.62 3.43 -1.09
C LYS A 154 -45.17 4.32 0.02
N ASP A 155 -44.55 4.28 1.20
CA ASP A 155 -45.09 4.91 2.42
C ASP A 155 -44.31 6.15 2.90
N GLY A 156 -43.37 6.65 2.08
CA GLY A 156 -42.65 7.89 2.31
C GLY A 156 -41.42 7.77 3.21
N ARG A 157 -41.16 6.58 3.76
CA ARG A 157 -39.90 6.29 4.44
C ARG A 157 -38.74 6.21 3.45
N ILE A 158 -37.58 6.66 3.88
CA ILE A 158 -36.33 6.50 3.13
C ILE A 158 -35.90 5.04 3.23
N TYR A 159 -35.60 4.43 2.09
CA TYR A 159 -34.99 3.12 1.99
C TYR A 159 -33.83 3.19 1.01
N VAL A 160 -32.62 3.13 1.55
CA VAL A 160 -31.41 2.97 0.76
C VAL A 160 -31.07 1.47 0.71
N ASN A 161 -31.07 0.91 -0.49
CA ASN A 161 -30.55 -0.44 -0.71
C ASN A 161 -29.03 -0.39 -0.57
N ARG A 162 -28.49 -1.16 0.39
CA ARG A 162 -27.07 -1.20 0.69
C ARG A 162 -26.54 -2.59 0.46
N GLU A 163 -25.52 -2.68 -0.39
CA GLU A 163 -24.79 -3.92 -0.57
C GLU A 163 -23.94 -4.22 0.67
N SER A 164 -23.97 -5.47 1.13
CA SER A 164 -23.26 -5.86 2.36
C SER A 164 -21.75 -5.65 2.26
N GLY A 165 -21.18 -5.74 1.06
CA GLY A 165 -19.77 -5.45 0.78
C GLY A 165 -19.40 -3.97 0.95
N GLU A 166 -20.29 -3.04 0.59
CA GLU A 166 -20.06 -1.59 0.75
C GLU A 166 -19.98 -1.22 2.23
N VAL A 167 -20.93 -1.72 3.02
CA VAL A 167 -20.97 -1.48 4.46
C VAL A 167 -19.79 -2.15 5.16
N GLN A 168 -19.41 -3.37 4.74
CA GLN A 168 -18.19 -4.01 5.24
C GLN A 168 -16.95 -3.12 5.01
N LEU A 169 -16.74 -2.65 3.78
CA LEU A 169 -15.59 -1.82 3.43
C LEU A 169 -15.54 -0.54 4.28
N LEU A 170 -16.69 0.12 4.47
CA LEU A 170 -16.79 1.33 5.31
C LEU A 170 -16.28 1.08 6.74
N PHE A 171 -16.79 0.04 7.41
CA PHE A 171 -16.38 -0.26 8.78
C PHE A 171 -14.94 -0.77 8.85
N GLU A 172 -14.47 -1.57 7.89
CA GLU A 172 -13.07 -2.02 7.86
C GLU A 172 -12.08 -0.86 7.71
N ARG A 173 -12.45 0.20 6.98
CA ARG A 173 -11.66 1.45 6.90
C ARG A 173 -11.59 2.23 8.21
N LEU A 174 -12.54 2.03 9.11
CA LEU A 174 -12.60 2.66 10.44
C LEU A 174 -11.98 1.80 11.55
N GLY A 175 -11.31 0.69 11.19
CA GLY A 175 -10.60 -0.18 12.14
C GLY A 175 -11.37 -1.46 12.53
N PHE A 176 -12.60 -1.63 12.08
CA PHE A 176 -13.39 -2.80 12.42
C PHE A 176 -12.93 -4.06 11.68
N ARG A 177 -13.00 -5.23 12.30
CA ARG A 177 -12.82 -6.54 11.66
C ARG A 177 -14.15 -7.24 11.51
N LEU A 178 -14.46 -7.75 10.32
CA LEU A 178 -15.60 -8.65 10.15
C LEU A 178 -15.34 -9.99 10.84
N LEU A 179 -16.22 -10.38 11.75
CA LEU A 179 -16.17 -11.65 12.48
C LEU A 179 -17.15 -12.69 11.93
N ALA A 180 -18.33 -12.25 11.51
CA ALA A 180 -19.36 -13.10 10.94
C ALA A 180 -20.25 -12.34 9.99
N ARG A 181 -20.79 -13.07 9.02
CA ARG A 181 -21.85 -12.65 8.12
C ARG A 181 -22.82 -13.81 7.99
N ASP A 182 -24.10 -13.54 8.24
CA ASP A 182 -25.17 -14.52 8.04
C ASP A 182 -26.29 -13.88 7.22
N GLU A 183 -26.87 -14.69 6.33
CA GLU A 183 -27.99 -14.31 5.48
C GLU A 183 -29.24 -15.07 5.90
N THR A 184 -30.35 -14.35 5.99
CA THR A 184 -31.66 -14.93 6.35
C THR A 184 -32.76 -14.36 5.47
N GLU A 185 -33.81 -15.16 5.26
CA GLU A 185 -35.06 -14.65 4.72
C GLU A 185 -35.70 -13.64 5.70
N ASP A 186 -36.60 -12.79 5.19
CA ASP A 186 -37.33 -11.83 6.00
C ASP A 186 -38.28 -12.52 6.99
N GLY A 187 -38.10 -12.24 8.29
CA GLY A 187 -38.95 -12.80 9.34
C GLY A 187 -40.42 -12.36 9.30
N LEU A 188 -40.80 -11.47 8.36
CA LEU A 188 -42.18 -11.05 8.07
C LEU A 188 -42.68 -11.58 6.71
N GLY A 189 -41.93 -12.46 6.04
CA GLY A 189 -42.34 -13.15 4.82
C GLY A 189 -42.28 -12.31 3.54
N ARG A 190 -41.53 -11.20 3.52
CA ARG A 190 -41.31 -10.41 2.29
C ARG A 190 -40.22 -11.02 1.42
N ASN A 191 -40.21 -10.67 0.13
CA ASN A 191 -39.14 -11.05 -0.80
C ASN A 191 -37.87 -10.18 -0.61
N ILE A 192 -37.33 -10.22 0.62
CA ILE A 192 -36.17 -9.46 1.06
C ILE A 192 -35.21 -10.45 1.72
N VAL A 193 -33.92 -10.33 1.38
CA VAL A 193 -32.84 -11.05 2.05
C VAL A 193 -32.19 -10.10 3.03
N TRP A 194 -32.02 -10.54 4.27
CA TRP A 194 -31.29 -9.81 5.29
C TRP A 194 -29.89 -10.35 5.41
N THR A 195 -28.90 -9.45 5.36
CA THR A 195 -27.51 -9.78 5.70
C THR A 195 -27.19 -9.14 7.03
N THR A 196 -26.93 -9.98 8.04
CA THR A 196 -26.46 -9.53 9.36
C THR A 196 -24.95 -9.67 9.40
N MET A 197 -24.26 -8.61 9.81
CA MET A 197 -22.81 -8.57 9.94
C MET A 197 -22.41 -8.27 11.38
N VAL A 198 -21.39 -8.98 11.84
CA VAL A 198 -20.80 -8.81 13.16
C VAL A 198 -19.38 -8.35 12.99
N PHE A 199 -19.08 -7.18 13.54
CA PHE A 199 -17.76 -6.59 13.55
C PHE A 199 -17.21 -6.54 14.96
N SER A 200 -15.89 -6.63 15.09
CA SER A 200 -15.18 -6.20 16.29
C SER A 200 -14.37 -4.97 15.98
N LEU A 201 -14.47 -3.93 16.82
CA LEU A 201 -13.52 -2.83 16.79
C LEU A 201 -12.20 -3.33 17.36
N GLU A 202 -11.38 -3.92 16.50
CA GLU A 202 -9.97 -3.98 16.79
C GLU A 202 -9.54 -2.50 16.80
N GLY A 203 -9.12 -1.96 17.95
CA GLY A 203 -8.91 -0.51 18.11
C GLY A 203 -7.98 0.07 17.03
N LYS A 204 -7.66 1.36 17.06
CA LYS A 204 -6.78 2.03 16.06
C LYS A 204 -5.40 1.36 15.82
N ASN A 205 -5.06 0.34 16.61
CA ASN A 205 -3.95 -0.60 16.47
C ASN A 205 -4.25 -1.89 15.67
N ALA A 206 -5.42 -2.02 15.03
CA ALA A 206 -5.77 -3.07 14.07
C ALA A 206 -5.01 -2.84 12.77
N ALA A 207 -3.76 -3.25 12.83
CA ALA A 207 -2.71 -2.97 11.91
C ALA A 207 -2.83 -3.72 10.58
N ARG A 208 -3.46 -3.16 9.54
CA ARG A 208 -3.87 -4.05 8.42
C ARG A 208 -2.80 -4.29 7.34
N PRO A 209 -2.18 -3.29 6.71
CA PRO A 209 -0.86 -3.54 6.07
C PRO A 209 0.25 -2.54 6.46
N ILE A 210 -0.05 -1.23 6.52
CA ILE A 210 0.97 -0.22 6.87
C ILE A 210 1.49 -0.40 8.28
N LEU A 211 0.61 -0.76 9.22
CA LEU A 211 1.01 -1.07 10.59
C LEU A 211 1.63 -2.49 10.71
N GLN A 212 1.43 -3.40 9.75
CA GLN A 212 2.23 -4.64 9.68
C GLN A 212 3.67 -4.29 9.30
N ILE A 213 3.85 -3.43 8.28
CA ILE A 213 5.15 -2.87 7.89
C ILE A 213 5.76 -2.08 9.05
N GLU A 214 5.01 -1.20 9.73
CA GLU A 214 5.50 -0.53 10.94
C GLU A 214 5.81 -1.50 12.07
N SER A 215 5.03 -2.56 12.26
CA SER A 215 5.33 -3.58 13.28
C SER A 215 6.60 -4.34 12.95
N ILE A 216 6.91 -4.57 11.67
CA ILE A 216 8.18 -5.14 11.20
C ILE A 216 9.33 -4.15 11.47
N ILE A 217 9.11 -2.85 11.26
CA ILE A 217 10.09 -1.79 11.54
C ILE A 217 10.29 -1.58 13.07
N LYS A 218 9.23 -1.69 13.88
CA LYS A 218 9.22 -1.36 15.33
C LYS A 218 9.50 -2.55 16.25
N ARG A 219 9.04 -3.77 15.93
CA ARG A 219 9.14 -4.97 16.80
C ARG A 219 10.44 -5.76 16.66
N ASP A 220 11.39 -5.28 15.86
CA ASP A 220 12.61 -6.03 15.63
C ASP A 220 13.55 -6.04 16.84
N ARG A 221 14.03 -7.23 17.21
CA ARG A 221 15.19 -7.36 18.12
C ARG A 221 16.41 -6.93 17.32
N LYS A 222 16.89 -5.72 17.60
CA LYS A 222 17.87 -4.93 16.82
C LYS A 222 19.26 -5.55 16.74
N PHE A 223 19.44 -6.69 16.07
CA PHE A 223 20.77 -7.26 15.88
C PHE A 223 21.48 -6.73 14.63
N THR A 224 20.80 -6.51 13.48
CA THR A 224 21.42 -6.00 12.23
C THR A 224 20.50 -5.03 11.48
N THR A 225 21.04 -4.29 10.51
CA THR A 225 20.27 -3.39 9.61
C THR A 225 19.62 -4.11 8.42
N TYR A 226 19.75 -5.44 8.32
CA TYR A 226 19.29 -6.26 7.19
C TYR A 226 17.80 -6.13 6.88
N LYS A 227 16.95 -6.06 7.90
CA LYS A 227 15.50 -5.96 7.73
C LYS A 227 15.08 -4.65 7.07
N LEU A 228 15.68 -3.54 7.50
CA LEU A 228 15.46 -2.22 6.91
C LEU A 228 15.94 -2.19 5.46
N ALA A 229 17.09 -2.82 5.18
CA ALA A 229 17.59 -2.96 3.81
C ALA A 229 16.65 -3.78 2.90
N LEU A 230 16.09 -4.88 3.41
CA LEU A 230 15.11 -5.68 2.67
C LEU A 230 13.84 -4.88 2.36
N LEU A 231 13.25 -4.23 3.38
CA LEU A 231 12.04 -3.42 3.20
C LEU A 231 12.27 -2.26 2.23
N ARG A 232 13.40 -1.54 2.36
CA ARG A 232 13.78 -0.46 1.44
C ARG A 232 13.87 -0.96 0.00
N ALA A 233 14.53 -2.11 -0.20
CA ALA A 233 14.65 -2.72 -1.53
C ALA A 233 13.26 -3.08 -2.10
N LEU A 234 12.38 -3.69 -1.30
CA LEU A 234 11.02 -4.03 -1.74
C LEU A 234 10.18 -2.78 -2.07
N CYS A 235 10.25 -1.72 -1.28
CA CYS A 235 9.60 -0.44 -1.58
C CYS A 235 10.11 0.15 -2.91
N GLU A 236 11.43 0.16 -3.13
CA GLU A 236 12.00 0.69 -4.37
C GLU A 236 11.63 -0.16 -5.60
N ILE A 237 11.65 -1.49 -5.48
CA ILE A 237 11.27 -2.40 -6.56
C ILE A 237 9.77 -2.26 -6.86
N GLY A 238 8.93 -2.18 -5.82
CA GLY A 238 7.48 -1.99 -5.96
C GLY A 238 7.13 -0.67 -6.65
N ALA A 239 7.87 0.39 -6.35
CA ALA A 239 7.63 1.71 -6.95
C ALA A 239 8.18 1.85 -8.38
N LYS A 240 9.30 1.20 -8.72
CA LYS A 240 10.02 1.46 -9.98
C LYS A 240 9.95 0.33 -11.00
N THR A 241 9.80 -0.90 -10.54
CA THR A 241 9.87 -2.10 -11.39
C THR A 241 8.81 -3.13 -10.94
N PRO A 242 7.53 -2.76 -10.76
CA PRO A 242 6.54 -3.67 -10.16
C PRO A 242 6.29 -4.93 -10.99
N LEU A 243 6.50 -4.86 -12.31
CA LEU A 243 6.26 -5.95 -13.26
C LEU A 243 7.23 -7.12 -13.14
N VAL A 244 8.33 -6.97 -12.39
CA VAL A 244 9.25 -8.09 -12.10
C VAL A 244 8.62 -9.09 -11.13
N ALA A 245 7.53 -8.72 -10.45
CA ALA A 245 6.81 -9.55 -9.50
C ALA A 245 6.08 -10.70 -10.20
N GLN A 246 6.22 -11.91 -9.66
CA GLN A 246 5.54 -13.10 -10.19
C GLN A 246 4.47 -13.55 -9.21
N TRP A 247 3.22 -13.47 -9.64
CA TRP A 247 2.07 -13.93 -8.87
C TRP A 247 1.94 -15.45 -8.95
N SER A 248 1.74 -16.09 -7.80
CA SER A 248 1.49 -17.52 -7.69
C SER A 248 0.03 -17.80 -7.33
N PRO A 249 -0.54 -18.96 -7.74
CA PRO A 249 -1.82 -19.42 -7.23
C PRO A 249 -1.78 -19.46 -5.70
N GLY A 250 -2.74 -18.81 -5.03
CA GLY A 250 -2.76 -18.66 -3.56
C GLY A 250 -2.34 -17.27 -3.05
N GLY A 251 -2.17 -16.28 -3.92
CA GLY A 251 -2.01 -14.87 -3.51
C GLY A 251 -0.60 -14.49 -3.04
N MET A 252 0.39 -15.36 -3.23
CA MET A 252 1.79 -15.06 -2.96
C MET A 252 2.44 -14.39 -4.17
N VAL A 253 3.31 -13.42 -3.90
CA VAL A 253 4.09 -12.68 -4.90
C VAL A 253 5.56 -12.99 -4.70
N GLY A 254 6.23 -13.47 -5.74
CA GLY A 254 7.67 -13.72 -5.75
C GLY A 254 8.45 -12.57 -6.38
N ILE A 255 9.41 -12.00 -5.66
CA ILE A 255 10.32 -10.95 -6.10
C ILE A 255 11.71 -11.56 -6.35
N PRO A 256 12.38 -11.27 -7.48
CA PRO A 256 13.71 -11.82 -7.77
C PRO A 256 14.75 -11.37 -6.73
N LEU A 257 15.45 -12.33 -6.10
CA LEU A 257 16.44 -12.03 -5.06
C LEU A 257 17.64 -11.26 -5.61
N GLY A 258 17.98 -11.44 -6.89
CA GLY A 258 19.06 -10.70 -7.55
C GLY A 258 18.85 -9.18 -7.52
N LEU A 259 17.61 -8.72 -7.73
CA LEU A 259 17.28 -7.29 -7.66
C LEU A 259 17.43 -6.74 -6.24
N ILE A 260 17.05 -7.54 -5.23
CA ILE A 260 17.20 -7.15 -3.82
C ILE A 260 18.70 -7.05 -3.47
N VAL A 261 19.52 -8.01 -3.93
CA VAL A 261 20.97 -8.01 -3.70
C VAL A 261 21.65 -6.80 -4.37
N GLU A 262 21.27 -6.48 -5.61
CA GLU A 262 21.79 -5.31 -6.30
C GLU A 262 21.53 -4.02 -5.49
N LYS A 263 20.30 -3.85 -4.99
CA LYS A 263 19.95 -2.73 -4.10
C LYS A 263 20.78 -2.72 -2.83
N TRP A 264 21.03 -3.88 -2.23
CA TRP A 264 21.89 -3.98 -1.04
C TRP A 264 23.33 -3.53 -1.34
N ILE A 265 23.90 -3.89 -2.49
CA ILE A 265 25.21 -3.37 -2.89
C ILE A 265 25.19 -1.85 -2.87
N TYR A 266 24.15 -1.22 -3.44
CA TYR A 266 24.06 0.23 -3.49
C TYR A 266 23.87 0.88 -2.12
N TYR A 267 23.09 0.28 -1.22
CA TYR A 267 22.85 0.84 0.11
C TYR A 267 24.06 0.72 1.02
N TYR A 268 24.77 -0.42 0.97
CA TYR A 268 25.90 -0.69 1.86
C TYR A 268 27.22 -0.14 1.34
N TRP A 269 27.37 0.11 0.04
CA TRP A 269 28.60 0.69 -0.52
C TRP A 269 29.07 1.97 0.18
N PRO A 270 28.26 3.04 0.29
CA PRO A 270 28.68 4.26 0.98
C PRO A 270 28.89 4.08 2.48
N LEU A 271 28.35 2.99 3.07
CA LEU A 271 28.48 2.67 4.50
C LEU A 271 29.76 1.91 4.83
N VAL A 272 30.26 1.09 3.89
CA VAL A 272 31.53 0.38 4.08
C VAL A 272 32.71 1.26 3.68
N ASN A 273 32.58 2.02 2.60
CA ASN A 273 33.62 2.90 2.06
C ASN A 273 33.66 4.28 2.75
N SER A 274 33.17 4.38 3.98
CA SER A 274 33.23 5.60 4.78
C SER A 274 34.54 5.65 5.58
N THR A 275 35.12 6.84 5.71
CA THR A 275 36.29 7.07 6.57
C THR A 275 35.97 6.84 8.04
N THR A 276 34.75 7.16 8.46
CA THR A 276 34.19 6.84 9.77
C THR A 276 33.59 5.44 9.76
N MET A 277 33.84 4.65 10.79
CA MET A 277 33.25 3.31 10.92
C MET A 277 31.74 3.40 11.21
N LEU A 278 30.90 2.95 10.27
CA LEU A 278 29.43 2.95 10.38
C LEU A 278 28.89 1.54 10.68
N PRO A 279 28.65 1.18 11.95
CA PRO A 279 28.27 -0.19 12.32
C PRO A 279 26.87 -0.57 11.83
N GLN A 280 26.74 -1.78 11.26
CA GLN A 280 25.48 -2.32 10.74
C GLN A 280 24.93 -3.47 11.59
N MET A 281 25.59 -3.76 12.72
CA MET A 281 25.23 -4.84 13.65
C MET A 281 25.53 -4.44 15.09
N GLN A 282 24.67 -4.86 16.03
CA GLN A 282 24.81 -4.64 17.46
C GLN A 282 26.00 -5.43 18.04
N GLY A 283 26.75 -4.84 18.97
CA GLY A 283 27.74 -5.58 19.77
C GLY A 283 29.17 -5.61 19.23
N ARG A 284 29.60 -4.53 18.56
CA ARG A 284 30.96 -4.26 18.05
C ARG A 284 31.29 -4.92 16.70
N GLU A 285 31.13 -4.16 15.63
CA GLU A 285 31.77 -4.45 14.32
C GLU A 285 33.32 -4.49 14.37
N LEU A 286 33.94 -4.28 15.53
CA LEU A 286 35.36 -4.55 15.78
C LEU A 286 35.66 -6.03 16.08
N LYS A 287 34.66 -6.86 16.44
CA LYS A 287 34.84 -8.30 16.73
C LYS A 287 34.02 -9.23 15.82
N LYS A 288 32.84 -8.79 15.37
CA LYS A 288 31.99 -9.53 14.42
C LYS A 288 31.29 -8.51 13.52
N GLN A 289 31.47 -8.65 12.21
CA GLN A 289 30.90 -7.73 11.20
C GLN A 289 29.75 -8.40 10.46
N ILE A 290 28.95 -7.61 9.74
CA ILE A 290 28.06 -8.16 8.71
C ILE A 290 28.88 -9.03 7.74
N ILE A 291 28.35 -10.19 7.37
CA ILE A 291 29.15 -11.26 6.74
C ILE A 291 29.78 -10.87 5.40
N PHE A 292 29.17 -9.91 4.69
CA PHE A 292 29.64 -9.41 3.41
C PHE A 292 30.51 -8.14 3.51
N ARG A 293 30.72 -7.54 4.70
CA ARG A 293 31.50 -6.29 4.85
C ARG A 293 32.89 -6.38 4.23
N PRO A 294 33.73 -7.40 4.54
CA PRO A 294 35.09 -7.45 4.03
C PRO A 294 35.13 -7.65 2.51
N HIS A 295 34.17 -8.37 1.96
CA HIS A 295 34.08 -8.67 0.53
C HIS A 295 33.61 -7.45 -0.26
N LEU A 296 32.59 -6.75 0.24
CA LEU A 296 32.14 -5.49 -0.34
C LEU A 296 33.23 -4.41 -0.24
N GLN A 297 34.01 -4.37 0.86
CA GLN A 297 35.14 -3.45 0.99
C GLN A 297 36.22 -3.74 -0.06
N ARG A 298 36.65 -5.01 -0.20
CA ARG A 298 37.63 -5.40 -1.23
C ARG A 298 37.15 -5.04 -2.64
N LEU A 299 35.86 -5.24 -2.92
CA LEU A 299 35.26 -4.81 -4.18
C LEU A 299 35.33 -3.28 -4.31
N ALA A 300 34.96 -2.52 -3.29
CA ALA A 300 35.02 -1.06 -3.30
C ALA A 300 36.45 -0.51 -3.47
N ASP A 301 37.42 -1.11 -2.80
CA ASP A 301 38.84 -0.75 -2.89
C ASP A 301 39.36 -0.92 -4.33
N SER A 302 38.89 -1.95 -5.05
CA SER A 302 39.25 -2.17 -6.46
C SER A 302 38.78 -1.06 -7.42
N PHE A 303 37.88 -0.18 -6.97
CA PHE A 303 37.42 1.00 -7.73
C PHE A 303 37.92 2.33 -7.12
N SER A 304 38.64 2.31 -6.01
CA SER A 304 39.06 3.52 -5.28
C SER A 304 39.85 4.50 -6.16
N LEU A 305 40.70 3.99 -7.05
CA LEU A 305 41.51 4.79 -7.99
C LEU A 305 40.82 5.07 -9.33
N SER A 306 39.61 4.56 -9.55
CA SER A 306 38.93 4.58 -10.85
C SER A 306 37.59 5.32 -10.82
N GLY A 307 37.31 6.12 -9.79
CA GLY A 307 36.05 6.85 -9.63
C GLY A 307 35.05 6.20 -8.67
N GLY A 308 35.48 5.21 -7.89
CA GLY A 308 34.76 4.66 -6.75
C GLY A 308 33.39 4.08 -7.10
N PHE A 309 32.36 4.49 -6.36
CA PHE A 309 31.02 3.92 -6.47
C PHE A 309 30.39 4.09 -7.86
N GLY A 310 30.54 5.27 -8.46
CA GLY A 310 30.03 5.55 -9.81
C GLY A 310 30.68 4.63 -10.85
N ALA A 311 32.00 4.48 -10.78
CA ALA A 311 32.76 3.62 -11.68
C ALA A 311 32.38 2.14 -11.58
N PHE A 312 32.13 1.64 -10.36
CA PHE A 312 31.59 0.29 -10.16
C PHE A 312 30.25 0.13 -10.86
N LYS A 313 29.29 1.04 -10.61
CA LYS A 313 27.96 0.97 -11.23
C LYS A 313 28.09 0.89 -12.74
N ILE A 314 28.93 1.73 -13.34
CA ILE A 314 29.15 1.75 -14.78
C ILE A 314 29.72 0.40 -15.26
N ALA A 315 30.82 -0.06 -14.66
CA ALA A 315 31.44 -1.32 -15.07
C ALA A 315 30.50 -2.52 -14.92
N PHE A 316 29.63 -2.49 -13.92
CA PHE A 316 28.64 -3.54 -13.66
C PHE A 316 27.51 -3.59 -14.70
N HIS A 317 27.07 -2.45 -15.23
CA HIS A 317 26.03 -2.38 -16.26
C HIS A 317 26.58 -2.53 -17.69
N SER A 318 27.82 -2.11 -17.93
CA SER A 318 28.46 -2.15 -19.26
C SER A 318 29.32 -3.41 -19.49
N GLU A 319 29.21 -4.42 -18.64
CA GLU A 319 30.02 -5.66 -18.68
C GLU A 319 31.54 -5.44 -18.67
N ALA A 320 31.98 -4.27 -18.20
CA ALA A 320 33.36 -3.82 -18.27
C ALA A 320 34.18 -4.19 -17.00
N LEU A 321 33.66 -5.08 -16.15
CA LEU A 321 34.38 -5.56 -14.97
C LEU A 321 35.63 -6.34 -15.38
N SER A 322 36.74 -6.06 -14.71
CA SER A 322 38.01 -6.77 -14.94
C SER A 322 37.93 -8.24 -14.49
N ILE A 323 38.90 -9.04 -14.93
CA ILE A 323 39.04 -10.46 -14.53
C ILE A 323 39.21 -10.59 -13.00
N GLU A 324 39.82 -9.60 -12.36
CA GLU A 324 40.01 -9.55 -10.89
C GLU A 324 38.74 -9.10 -10.15
N GLN A 325 37.94 -8.22 -10.75
CA GLN A 325 36.71 -7.69 -10.13
C GLN A 325 35.54 -8.69 -10.18
N LYS A 326 35.45 -9.50 -11.24
CA LYS A 326 34.36 -10.48 -11.42
C LYS A 326 34.23 -11.48 -10.24
N PRO A 327 35.31 -12.14 -9.76
CA PRO A 327 35.24 -13.01 -8.59
C PRO A 327 34.80 -12.28 -7.31
N LEU A 328 35.31 -11.06 -7.06
CA LEU A 328 34.96 -10.27 -5.88
C LEU A 328 33.46 -9.94 -5.84
N LEU A 329 32.89 -9.62 -7.01
CA LEU A 329 31.46 -9.39 -7.15
C LEU A 329 30.64 -10.67 -6.87
N VAL A 330 31.03 -11.80 -7.47
CA VAL A 330 30.35 -13.09 -7.26
C VAL A 330 30.34 -13.50 -5.79
N GLU A 331 31.47 -13.37 -5.10
CA GLU A 331 31.57 -13.65 -3.66
C GLU A 331 30.65 -12.73 -2.84
N THR A 332 30.69 -11.43 -3.12
CA THR A 332 29.86 -10.42 -2.44
C THR A 332 28.38 -10.70 -2.63
N VAL A 333 27.95 -10.97 -3.87
CA VAL A 333 26.56 -11.27 -4.23
C VAL A 333 26.05 -12.53 -3.52
N ASN A 334 26.83 -13.62 -3.52
CA ASN A 334 26.45 -14.86 -2.85
C ASN A 334 26.32 -14.67 -1.33
N LEU A 335 27.22 -13.91 -0.70
CA LEU A 335 27.15 -13.63 0.74
C LEU A 335 25.97 -12.71 1.10
N MET A 336 25.65 -11.70 0.28
CA MET A 336 24.47 -10.87 0.49
C MET A 336 23.17 -11.69 0.32
N ALA A 337 23.09 -12.53 -0.71
CA ALA A 337 21.97 -13.44 -0.91
C ALA A 337 21.74 -14.33 0.32
N LYS A 338 22.83 -14.92 0.85
CA LYS A 338 22.80 -15.70 2.08
C LYS A 338 22.34 -14.87 3.29
N ALA A 339 22.87 -13.66 3.46
CA ALA A 339 22.47 -12.76 4.56
C ALA A 339 20.98 -12.40 4.53
N ILE A 340 20.41 -12.18 3.34
CA ILE A 340 18.98 -11.88 3.16
C ILE A 340 18.12 -13.09 3.57
N VAL A 341 18.47 -14.28 3.07
CA VAL A 341 17.71 -15.52 3.28
C VAL A 341 17.80 -15.98 4.73
N ASP A 342 19.02 -16.16 5.25
CA ASP A 342 19.28 -16.64 6.61
C ASP A 342 18.91 -15.59 7.66
N GLY A 343 18.76 -14.31 7.28
CA GLY A 343 18.39 -13.21 8.17
C GLY A 343 16.91 -12.85 8.05
N PRO A 344 16.58 -11.68 7.45
CA PRO A 344 15.24 -11.12 7.50
C PRO A 344 14.18 -12.00 6.83
N VAL A 345 14.49 -12.79 5.79
CA VAL A 345 13.47 -13.65 5.18
C VAL A 345 13.06 -14.79 6.12
N THR A 346 14.01 -15.43 6.80
CA THR A 346 13.72 -16.51 7.75
C THR A 346 13.09 -16.01 9.05
N TYR A 347 13.54 -14.85 9.57
CA TYR A 347 13.19 -14.39 10.93
C TYR A 347 12.14 -13.28 10.98
N SER A 348 11.57 -12.82 9.87
CA SER A 348 10.50 -11.78 9.90
C SER A 348 9.09 -12.33 10.17
N GLY A 349 8.94 -13.56 10.67
CA GLY A 349 7.66 -14.17 11.03
C GLY A 349 7.56 -14.48 12.53
N GLY A 350 6.67 -13.78 13.22
CA GLY A 350 6.35 -14.01 14.63
C GLY A 350 5.14 -13.17 15.00
N SER A 351 3.96 -13.59 14.54
CA SER A 351 2.73 -12.84 14.75
C SER A 351 2.23 -13.00 16.19
N LEU A 352 1.49 -12.00 16.67
CA LEU A 352 0.64 -12.14 17.86
C LEU A 352 -0.49 -13.18 17.65
N THR A 353 -0.72 -13.70 16.43
CA THR A 353 -1.81 -14.66 16.13
C THR A 353 -1.62 -15.64 14.95
N ALA A 354 -0.59 -15.53 14.10
CA ALA A 354 -0.43 -16.35 12.89
C ALA A 354 0.84 -17.25 12.92
N LYS A 355 0.68 -18.53 12.59
CA LYS A 355 1.76 -19.54 12.46
C LYS A 355 2.56 -19.43 11.15
N ASP A 356 2.15 -18.56 10.22
CA ASP A 356 2.75 -18.47 8.89
C ASP A 356 3.86 -17.40 8.79
N PRO A 357 4.99 -17.70 8.12
CA PRO A 357 6.10 -16.78 7.94
C PRO A 357 5.72 -15.60 7.01
N PHE A 358 6.16 -14.39 7.35
CA PHE A 358 5.88 -13.17 6.58
C PHE A 358 6.58 -13.16 5.21
N PHE A 359 7.80 -13.70 5.16
CA PHE A 359 8.53 -13.95 3.92
C PHE A 359 8.82 -15.44 3.78
N THR A 360 8.81 -15.95 2.55
CA THR A 360 9.35 -17.28 2.22
C THR A 360 10.31 -17.18 1.06
N PHE A 361 11.02 -18.26 0.73
CA PHE A 361 12.06 -18.24 -0.29
C PHE A 361 12.04 -19.53 -1.12
N SER A 362 12.24 -19.39 -2.42
CA SER A 362 12.52 -20.54 -3.30
C SER A 362 14.00 -20.90 -3.19
N SER A 363 14.32 -22.19 -3.06
CA SER A 363 15.67 -22.75 -2.82
C SER A 363 16.84 -21.90 -3.36
N ALA A 364 17.83 -21.65 -2.50
CA ALA A 364 19.00 -20.84 -2.84
C ALA A 364 19.78 -21.42 -4.02
N ARG A 365 19.95 -20.62 -5.07
CA ARG A 365 20.98 -20.87 -6.09
C ARG A 365 22.14 -19.94 -5.80
N SER A 366 23.34 -20.50 -5.62
CA SER A 366 24.58 -19.72 -5.63
C SER A 366 25.06 -19.54 -7.06
N ILE A 367 25.59 -18.36 -7.38
CA ILE A 367 26.16 -18.09 -8.69
C ILE A 367 27.66 -18.43 -8.72
N ARG A 368 28.14 -18.91 -9.86
CA ARG A 368 29.58 -19.17 -10.11
C ARG A 368 30.24 -18.07 -10.94
N THR A 369 29.47 -17.45 -11.83
CA THR A 369 29.92 -16.42 -12.76
C THR A 369 28.85 -15.34 -12.86
N LEU A 370 29.28 -14.08 -12.90
CA LEU A 370 28.41 -12.95 -13.17
C LEU A 370 29.14 -11.98 -14.10
N SER A 371 28.60 -11.79 -15.29
CA SER A 371 29.20 -10.93 -16.30
C SER A 371 28.60 -9.52 -16.31
N SER A 372 27.35 -9.38 -15.85
CA SER A 372 26.51 -8.21 -16.09
C SER A 372 25.38 -8.08 -15.09
N ALA A 373 24.97 -6.84 -14.81
CA ALA A 373 23.76 -6.53 -14.04
C ALA A 373 22.51 -7.18 -14.63
N ALA A 374 22.40 -7.29 -15.96
CA ALA A 374 21.25 -7.89 -16.64
C ALA A 374 21.01 -9.37 -16.25
N ASN A 375 22.07 -10.09 -15.88
CA ASN A 375 22.00 -11.51 -15.54
C ASN A 375 21.67 -11.75 -14.06
N LEU A 376 21.85 -10.76 -13.19
CA LEU A 376 21.68 -10.91 -11.75
C LEU A 376 20.23 -11.21 -11.30
N PRO A 377 19.17 -10.53 -11.81
CA PRO A 377 17.81 -10.64 -11.29
C PRO A 377 17.33 -12.09 -11.10
N ASN A 378 17.55 -12.94 -12.10
CA ASN A 378 17.04 -14.31 -12.13
C ASN A 378 18.04 -15.36 -11.62
N ALA A 379 19.22 -14.97 -11.17
CA ALA A 379 20.31 -15.90 -10.89
C ALA A 379 20.23 -16.58 -9.50
N LEU A 380 19.55 -15.96 -8.53
CA LEU A 380 19.61 -16.33 -7.11
C LEU A 380 18.32 -16.91 -6.52
N GLY A 381 17.25 -17.01 -7.32
CA GLY A 381 15.91 -17.40 -6.85
C GLY A 381 15.02 -16.21 -6.52
N ARG A 382 13.94 -16.44 -5.77
CA ARG A 382 12.90 -15.44 -5.47
C ARG A 382 12.49 -15.46 -3.99
N VAL A 383 12.30 -14.26 -3.43
CA VAL A 383 11.68 -14.02 -2.11
C VAL A 383 10.19 -13.84 -2.29
N PHE A 384 9.39 -14.52 -1.49
CA PHE A 384 7.94 -14.49 -1.56
C PHE A 384 7.33 -13.74 -0.37
N LEU A 385 6.26 -13.00 -0.63
CA LEU A 385 5.44 -12.30 0.36
C LEU A 385 3.96 -12.37 -0.06
N ARG A 386 3.04 -12.02 0.84
CA ARG A 386 1.61 -11.93 0.50
C ARG A 386 1.36 -10.77 -0.47
N GLY A 387 0.43 -11.00 -1.41
CA GLY A 387 0.05 -10.03 -2.43
C GLY A 387 -0.49 -8.73 -1.86
N GLU A 388 -1.24 -8.76 -0.76
CA GLU A 388 -1.74 -7.53 -0.12
C GLU A 388 -0.58 -6.61 0.31
N ILE A 389 0.49 -7.19 0.87
CA ILE A 389 1.67 -6.44 1.30
C ILE A 389 2.42 -5.89 0.08
N TRP A 390 2.55 -6.69 -0.98
CA TRP A 390 3.21 -6.22 -2.20
C TRP A 390 2.48 -5.02 -2.82
N THR A 391 1.15 -5.09 -2.92
CA THR A 391 0.32 -3.99 -3.42
C THR A 391 0.55 -2.71 -2.62
N GLU A 392 0.60 -2.82 -1.29
CA GLU A 392 0.84 -1.68 -0.40
C GLU A 392 2.25 -1.10 -0.55
N LEU A 393 3.26 -1.94 -0.76
CA LEU A 393 4.62 -1.49 -1.07
C LEU A 393 4.68 -0.78 -2.43
N CYS A 394 3.88 -1.19 -3.42
CA CYS A 394 3.76 -0.48 -4.69
C CYS A 394 3.10 0.90 -4.52
N LEU A 395 2.05 1.00 -3.69
CA LEU A 395 1.29 2.24 -3.51
C LEU A 395 1.98 3.25 -2.59
N LEU A 396 2.48 2.78 -1.45
CA LEU A 396 3.00 3.62 -0.34
C LEU A 396 4.51 3.50 -0.16
N GLY A 397 5.20 2.72 -1.00
CA GLY A 397 6.63 2.45 -0.86
C GLY A 397 7.50 3.71 -0.83
N HIS A 398 7.08 4.79 -1.51
CA HIS A 398 7.80 6.06 -1.48
C HIS A 398 7.78 6.71 -0.09
N LEU A 399 6.61 6.77 0.58
CA LEU A 399 6.47 7.29 1.95
C LEU A 399 7.18 6.39 2.96
N ILE A 400 7.01 5.08 2.82
CA ILE A 400 7.64 4.09 3.70
C ILE A 400 9.17 4.16 3.58
N GLY A 401 9.70 4.32 2.36
CA GLY A 401 11.13 4.40 2.08
C GLY A 401 11.84 5.52 2.83
N GLU A 402 11.23 6.70 2.95
CA GLU A 402 11.80 7.84 3.68
C GLU A 402 11.89 7.55 5.19
N SER A 403 10.84 6.96 5.76
CA SER A 403 10.85 6.57 7.19
C SER A 403 11.90 5.50 7.51
N ILE A 404 12.17 4.58 6.57
CA ILE A 404 13.18 3.54 6.72
C ILE A 404 14.58 4.14 6.80
N LEU A 405 14.88 5.18 6.01
CA LEU A 405 16.18 5.85 6.02
C LEU A 405 16.50 6.46 7.38
N LEU A 406 15.56 7.22 7.93
CA LEU A 406 15.71 7.81 9.26
C LEU A 406 15.91 6.73 10.32
N ARG A 407 15.08 5.69 10.28
CA ARG A 407 15.18 4.58 11.24
C ARG A 407 16.51 3.83 11.14
N TRP A 408 17.04 3.67 9.94
CA TRP A 408 18.35 3.05 9.72
C TRP A 408 19.46 3.94 10.30
N ALA A 409 19.42 5.26 10.05
CA ALA A 409 20.38 6.19 10.63
C ALA A 409 20.37 6.16 12.17
N GLU A 410 19.18 6.08 12.79
CA GLU A 410 19.04 5.89 14.24
C GLU A 410 19.67 4.59 14.73
N LEU A 411 19.52 3.47 14.00
CA LEU A 411 20.16 2.21 14.37
C LEU A 411 21.69 2.29 14.29
N VAL A 412 22.24 2.98 13.28
CA VAL A 412 23.70 3.19 13.19
C VAL A 412 24.18 4.03 14.37
N HIS A 413 23.45 5.09 14.74
CA HIS A 413 23.74 5.88 15.93
C HIS A 413 23.74 5.00 17.19
N GLU A 414 22.71 4.17 17.39
CA GLU A 414 22.64 3.25 18.53
C GLU A 414 23.76 2.20 18.54
N PHE A 415 24.03 1.54 17.40
CA PHE A 415 25.07 0.52 17.27
C PHE A 415 26.49 1.08 17.44
N SER A 416 26.67 2.38 17.17
CA SER A 416 27.92 3.10 17.43
C SER A 416 28.12 3.50 18.89
N GLU A 417 27.21 3.12 19.80
CA GLU A 417 27.17 3.63 21.18
C GLU A 417 27.05 5.17 21.21
N LYS A 418 26.27 5.72 20.28
CA LYS A 418 26.03 7.17 20.10
C LYS A 418 27.27 7.99 19.70
N LYS A 419 28.29 7.34 19.12
CA LYS A 419 29.52 8.01 18.63
C LYS A 419 29.37 8.62 17.23
N VAL A 420 28.46 8.08 16.43
CA VAL A 420 28.15 8.57 15.08
C VAL A 420 26.82 9.31 15.13
N ASP A 421 26.78 10.55 14.67
CA ASP A 421 25.54 11.33 14.61
C ASP A 421 24.57 10.77 13.56
N ILE A 422 23.26 10.92 13.84
CA ILE A 422 22.19 10.49 12.93
C ILE A 422 22.36 11.17 11.55
N SER A 423 22.71 12.46 11.53
CA SER A 423 22.95 13.21 10.29
C SER A 423 24.09 12.63 9.46
N THR A 424 25.19 12.21 10.10
CA THR A 424 26.31 11.54 9.40
C THR A 424 25.85 10.24 8.76
N ALA A 425 25.18 9.37 9.51
CA ALA A 425 24.67 8.12 8.96
C ALA A 425 23.66 8.35 7.82
N LEU A 426 22.77 9.33 7.98
CA LEU A 426 21.78 9.69 6.98
C LEU A 426 22.42 10.20 5.69
N ASN A 427 23.45 11.06 5.78
CA ASN A 427 24.18 11.54 4.61
C ASN A 427 24.73 10.40 3.76
N HIS A 428 25.29 9.36 4.38
CA HIS A 428 25.76 8.17 3.67
C HIS A 428 24.62 7.32 3.09
N LEU A 429 23.48 7.20 3.79
CA LEU A 429 22.31 6.44 3.32
C LEU A 429 21.56 7.13 2.16
N LEU A 430 21.70 8.45 2.06
CA LEU A 430 21.16 9.29 0.99
C LEU A 430 22.05 9.31 -0.25
N VAL A 431 23.31 8.88 -0.16
CA VAL A 431 24.19 8.78 -1.32
C VAL A 431 23.54 7.90 -2.37
N ARG A 432 23.42 8.45 -3.57
CA ARG A 432 23.02 7.72 -4.77
C ARG A 432 24.18 7.77 -5.75
N PRO A 433 24.46 6.70 -6.49
CA PRO A 433 25.46 6.76 -7.53
C PRO A 433 25.02 7.78 -8.57
N GLU A 434 25.87 8.79 -8.82
CA GLU A 434 25.62 9.82 -9.82
C GLU A 434 25.37 9.17 -11.19
N SER A 435 24.36 9.68 -11.89
CA SER A 435 23.91 9.17 -13.18
C SER A 435 24.33 10.04 -14.35
N GLU A 436 25.26 10.97 -14.13
CA GLU A 436 25.71 11.92 -15.17
C GLU A 436 26.26 11.19 -16.40
N ARG A 437 26.82 9.98 -16.23
CA ARG A 437 27.33 9.18 -17.35
C ARG A 437 26.22 8.56 -18.21
N ASP A 438 25.09 8.15 -17.64
CA ASP A 438 23.99 7.57 -18.43
C ASP A 438 23.43 8.61 -19.42
N VAL A 439 23.31 9.86 -18.95
CA VAL A 439 22.96 11.02 -19.78
C VAL A 439 24.07 11.33 -20.79
N ALA A 440 25.34 11.23 -20.40
CA ALA A 440 26.48 11.45 -21.30
C ALA A 440 26.57 10.39 -22.41
N ASP A 441 26.33 9.11 -22.10
CA ASP A 441 26.31 8.00 -23.05
C ASP A 441 25.16 8.18 -24.06
N ALA A 442 23.95 8.53 -23.58
CA ALA A 442 22.82 8.87 -24.44
C ALA A 442 23.13 10.09 -25.33
N ARG A 443 23.79 11.12 -24.78
CA ARG A 443 24.19 12.30 -25.55
C ARG A 443 25.24 11.97 -26.62
N ALA A 444 26.21 11.12 -26.29
CA ALA A 444 27.24 10.66 -27.23
C ALA A 444 26.61 9.82 -28.36
N LEU A 445 25.69 8.92 -28.00
CA LEU A 445 24.87 8.14 -28.93
C LEU A 445 24.16 9.06 -29.93
N TYR A 446 23.39 10.04 -29.46
CA TYR A 446 22.64 10.93 -30.35
C TYR A 446 23.53 11.86 -31.18
N LYS A 447 24.67 12.30 -30.63
CA LYS A 447 25.64 13.09 -31.39
C LYS A 447 26.19 12.32 -32.61
N SER A 448 26.33 11.00 -32.50
CA SER A 448 26.76 10.14 -33.60
C SER A 448 25.66 9.82 -34.63
N ALA A 449 24.39 10.11 -34.28
CA ALA A 449 23.21 9.79 -35.07
C ALA A 449 22.55 11.00 -35.78
N LEU A 450 23.29 12.11 -35.96
CA LEU A 450 22.79 13.30 -36.67
C LEU A 450 22.45 13.01 -38.14
N PRO A 451 21.45 13.70 -38.74
CA PRO A 451 20.62 14.77 -38.15
C PRO A 451 19.54 14.23 -37.19
N LEU A 452 19.18 15.04 -36.19
CA LEU A 452 18.18 14.70 -35.16
C LEU A 452 16.95 15.63 -35.27
N GLU A 453 15.82 15.16 -34.76
CA GLU A 453 14.61 15.96 -34.53
C GLU A 453 14.26 15.97 -33.04
N CYS A 454 13.75 17.09 -32.55
CA CYS A 454 13.28 17.20 -31.18
C CYS A 454 12.14 16.19 -30.97
N VAL A 455 12.26 15.30 -29.99
CA VAL A 455 11.26 14.28 -29.72
C VAL A 455 9.87 14.90 -29.46
N TRP A 456 9.82 16.04 -28.77
CA TRP A 456 8.57 16.70 -28.40
C TRP A 456 7.98 17.56 -29.53
N SER A 457 8.79 18.45 -30.13
CA SER A 457 8.28 19.43 -31.11
C SER A 457 8.48 19.05 -32.58
N GLY A 458 9.25 18.00 -32.89
CA GLY A 458 9.61 17.61 -34.26
C GLY A 458 10.58 18.57 -34.97
N LYS A 459 11.00 19.66 -34.32
CA LYS A 459 11.95 20.63 -34.90
C LYS A 459 13.32 19.98 -35.12
N ALA A 460 13.93 20.20 -36.28
CA ALA A 460 15.29 19.76 -36.56
C ALA A 460 16.30 20.33 -35.54
N LEU A 461 17.11 19.45 -34.95
CA LEU A 461 18.10 19.75 -33.94
C LEU A 461 19.50 19.86 -34.55
N LYS A 462 20.23 20.90 -34.14
CA LYS A 462 21.65 21.06 -34.48
C LYS A 462 22.51 20.44 -33.38
N ALA A 463 23.70 19.96 -33.75
CA ALA A 463 24.66 19.36 -32.82
C ALA A 463 24.97 20.23 -31.57
N SER A 464 24.89 21.56 -31.70
CA SER A 464 25.13 22.52 -30.61
C SER A 464 23.88 22.92 -29.82
N GLY A 465 22.68 22.59 -30.30
CA GLY A 465 21.40 23.08 -29.77
C GLY A 465 20.53 22.05 -29.03
N PHE A 466 20.90 20.78 -29.06
CA PHE A 466 20.16 19.72 -28.37
C PHE A 466 20.75 19.33 -27.02
N ASP A 467 19.90 18.77 -26.16
CA ASP A 467 20.29 18.04 -24.96
C ASP A 467 19.41 16.78 -24.80
N VAL A 468 19.66 16.00 -23.77
CA VAL A 468 18.88 14.80 -23.44
C VAL A 468 17.83 15.13 -22.38
N ASP A 469 16.57 14.87 -22.69
CA ASP A 469 15.44 14.99 -21.77
C ASP A 469 15.02 13.63 -21.21
N HIS A 470 14.48 13.64 -19.99
CA HIS A 470 13.85 12.47 -19.40
C HIS A 470 12.36 12.45 -19.73
N VAL A 471 11.84 11.37 -20.34
CA VAL A 471 10.39 11.20 -20.56
C VAL A 471 9.65 11.31 -19.24
N ILE A 472 10.12 10.58 -18.23
CA ILE A 472 9.71 10.69 -16.83
C ILE A 472 10.84 11.39 -16.06
N PRO A 473 10.62 12.61 -15.53
CA PRO A 473 11.65 13.40 -14.88
C PRO A 473 12.43 12.63 -13.80
N PHE A 474 13.75 12.84 -13.77
CA PHE A 474 14.63 12.17 -12.83
C PHE A 474 14.23 12.41 -11.35
N PRO A 475 13.78 13.60 -10.91
CA PRO A 475 13.32 13.78 -9.53
C PRO A 475 12.09 12.93 -9.15
N LEU A 476 11.27 12.54 -10.14
CA LEU A 476 10.08 11.73 -9.90
C LEU A 476 10.40 10.22 -9.91
N TRP A 477 11.19 9.74 -10.86
CA TRP A 477 11.34 8.29 -11.06
C TRP A 477 12.77 7.77 -10.83
N HIS A 478 13.75 8.67 -10.81
CA HIS A 478 15.17 8.39 -10.59
C HIS A 478 15.70 7.23 -11.45
N ASN A 479 15.50 7.35 -12.76
CA ASN A 479 15.85 6.36 -13.77
C ASN A 479 16.49 7.08 -14.95
N ASN A 480 17.62 6.54 -15.40
CA ASN A 480 18.36 7.00 -16.57
C ASN A 480 18.56 5.85 -17.55
N ASP A 481 17.59 4.94 -17.59
CA ASP A 481 17.52 3.89 -18.59
C ASP A 481 17.45 4.55 -19.97
N LEU A 482 18.07 3.93 -20.96
CA LEU A 482 18.19 4.46 -22.31
C LEU A 482 16.83 4.73 -22.97
N TRP A 483 15.77 4.02 -22.56
CA TRP A 483 14.42 4.27 -23.07
C TRP A 483 13.81 5.57 -22.51
N ASN A 484 14.23 6.01 -21.32
CA ASN A 484 13.73 7.21 -20.66
C ASN A 484 14.47 8.48 -21.11
N LEU A 485 15.59 8.34 -21.81
CA LEU A 485 16.48 9.43 -22.25
C LEU A 485 16.29 9.70 -23.74
N LEU A 486 15.81 10.89 -24.13
CA LEU A 486 15.51 11.23 -25.52
C LEU A 486 16.05 12.62 -25.92
N PRO A 487 16.43 12.85 -27.19
CA PRO A 487 16.98 14.14 -27.61
C PRO A 487 15.87 15.19 -27.75
N ALA A 488 16.08 16.35 -27.12
CA ALA A 488 15.16 17.47 -27.15
C ALA A 488 15.88 18.82 -27.25
N ASP A 489 15.12 19.86 -27.63
CA ASP A 489 15.60 21.25 -27.63
C ASP A 489 15.75 21.76 -26.19
N ARG A 490 16.84 22.48 -25.89
CA ARG A 490 17.11 23.02 -24.54
C ARG A 490 15.99 23.91 -24.00
N SER A 491 15.33 24.68 -24.88
CA SER A 491 14.21 25.54 -24.48
C SER A 491 13.03 24.72 -23.95
N ILE A 492 12.74 23.58 -24.59
CA ILE A 492 11.68 22.67 -24.18
C ILE A 492 12.04 22.00 -22.85
N ILE A 493 13.27 21.53 -22.67
CA ILE A 493 13.74 20.96 -21.40
C ILE A 493 13.57 21.96 -20.25
N SER A 494 13.92 23.22 -20.49
CA SER A 494 13.81 24.29 -19.49
C SER A 494 12.36 24.66 -19.12
N SER A 495 11.42 24.44 -20.04
CA SER A 495 9.97 24.65 -19.85
C SER A 495 9.33 23.45 -19.15
N LYS A 496 9.66 22.23 -19.58
CA LYS A 496 9.16 20.97 -19.00
C LYS A 496 9.65 20.76 -17.57
N ARG A 497 10.93 20.98 -17.29
CA ARG A 497 11.55 20.75 -15.97
C ARG A 497 11.13 19.40 -15.37
N ASP A 498 10.54 19.42 -14.17
CA ASP A 498 10.11 18.26 -13.39
C ASP A 498 8.66 17.84 -13.68
N LYS A 499 8.02 18.43 -14.70
CA LYS A 499 6.64 18.11 -15.09
C LYS A 499 6.58 16.86 -15.95
N LEU A 500 5.49 16.12 -15.82
CA LEU A 500 5.20 14.93 -16.63
C LEU A 500 4.59 15.35 -17.97
N VAL A 501 5.10 14.79 -19.06
CA VAL A 501 4.45 14.88 -20.38
C VAL A 501 3.03 14.30 -20.33
N THR A 502 2.09 14.84 -21.10
CA THR A 502 0.74 14.26 -21.17
C THR A 502 0.68 13.05 -22.10
N ALA A 503 -0.33 12.20 -21.93
CA ALA A 503 -0.60 11.10 -22.84
C ALA A 503 -0.79 11.58 -24.30
N LYS A 504 -1.33 12.79 -24.50
CA LYS A 504 -1.47 13.42 -25.81
C LYS A 504 -0.09 13.68 -26.44
N THR A 505 0.81 14.35 -25.72
CA THR A 505 2.17 14.62 -26.21
C THR A 505 2.96 13.33 -26.51
N LEU A 506 2.83 12.30 -25.66
CA LEU A 506 3.45 10.99 -25.91
C LEU A 506 2.93 10.33 -27.19
N LYS A 507 1.63 10.45 -27.46
CA LYS A 507 1.00 9.92 -28.67
C LYS A 507 1.48 10.65 -29.93
N GLU A 508 1.54 11.97 -29.89
CA GLU A 508 2.05 12.83 -30.99
C GLU A 508 3.56 12.63 -31.25
N GLY A 509 4.33 12.29 -30.21
CA GLY A 509 5.76 11.96 -30.28
C GLY A 509 6.09 10.51 -30.61
N SER A 510 5.09 9.64 -30.71
CA SER A 510 5.29 8.18 -30.73
C SER A 510 6.27 7.68 -31.79
N GLU A 511 6.16 8.14 -33.04
CA GLU A 511 7.07 7.73 -34.12
C GLU A 511 8.52 8.14 -33.85
N ARG A 512 8.74 9.35 -33.31
CA ARG A 512 10.06 9.88 -32.95
C ARG A 512 10.65 9.13 -31.76
N ILE A 513 9.86 8.87 -30.72
CA ILE A 513 10.27 8.08 -29.56
C ILE A 513 10.74 6.70 -30.01
N ILE A 514 9.94 6.01 -30.83
CA ILE A 514 10.26 4.68 -31.37
C ILE A 514 11.54 4.71 -32.22
N HIS A 515 11.72 5.75 -33.04
CA HIS A 515 12.93 5.93 -33.84
C HIS A 515 14.18 5.97 -32.95
N TYR A 516 14.16 6.76 -31.87
CA TYR A 516 15.31 6.86 -30.96
C TYR A 516 15.55 5.60 -30.13
N TRP A 517 14.50 4.89 -29.74
CA TRP A 517 14.67 3.57 -29.11
C TRP A 517 15.33 2.56 -30.02
N LYS A 518 15.02 2.56 -31.33
CA LYS A 518 15.67 1.68 -32.30
C LYS A 518 17.16 2.00 -32.44
N ILE A 519 17.54 3.28 -32.37
CA ILE A 519 18.95 3.69 -32.37
C ILE A 519 19.64 3.20 -31.10
N ALA A 520 19.06 3.45 -29.92
CA ALA A 520 19.63 3.04 -28.63
C ALA A 520 19.80 1.51 -28.53
N ARG A 521 18.77 0.75 -28.96
CA ARG A 521 18.80 -0.72 -28.98
C ARG A 521 19.82 -1.27 -29.98
N ARG A 522 20.08 -0.59 -31.10
CA ARG A 522 21.09 -1.06 -32.07
C ARG A 522 22.51 -0.94 -31.50
N GLU A 523 22.82 0.15 -30.81
CA GLU A 523 24.16 0.36 -30.24
C GLU A 523 24.37 -0.42 -28.93
N TYR A 524 23.32 -0.54 -28.10
CA TYR A 524 23.38 -1.21 -26.81
C TYR A 524 22.24 -2.23 -26.62
N PRO A 525 22.21 -3.33 -27.40
CA PRO A 525 21.06 -4.25 -27.45
C PRO A 525 20.75 -4.89 -26.11
N GLU A 526 21.74 -5.49 -25.44
CA GLU A 526 21.52 -6.21 -24.18
C GLU A 526 21.12 -5.26 -23.03
N ARG A 527 21.78 -4.09 -22.95
CA ARG A 527 21.46 -3.06 -21.95
C ARG A 527 20.05 -2.52 -22.15
N PHE A 528 19.71 -2.09 -23.37
CA PHE A 528 18.40 -1.52 -23.67
C PHE A 528 17.28 -2.54 -23.40
N ASP A 529 17.45 -3.78 -23.85
CA ASP A 529 16.44 -4.84 -23.68
C ASP A 529 16.23 -5.22 -22.21
N SER A 530 17.31 -5.27 -21.43
CA SER A 530 17.26 -5.51 -19.99
C SER A 530 16.57 -4.37 -19.26
N GLU A 531 16.98 -3.12 -19.51
CA GLU A 531 16.39 -1.93 -18.92
C GLU A 531 14.89 -1.86 -19.23
N LEU A 532 14.51 -1.95 -20.50
CA LEU A 532 13.12 -1.91 -20.95
C LEU A 532 12.27 -3.00 -20.29
N SER A 533 12.78 -4.24 -20.24
CA SER A 533 12.07 -5.36 -19.62
C SER A 533 11.87 -5.15 -18.12
N LEU A 534 12.87 -4.66 -17.40
CA LEU A 534 12.82 -4.55 -15.95
C LEU A 534 11.94 -3.39 -15.48
N SER A 535 12.06 -2.22 -16.10
CA SER A 535 11.41 -1.00 -15.61
C SER A 535 10.10 -0.64 -16.29
N LEU A 536 9.82 -1.21 -17.48
CA LEU A 536 8.69 -0.74 -18.27
C LEU A 536 7.72 -1.84 -18.73
N ILE A 537 8.18 -2.94 -19.32
CA ILE A 537 7.28 -3.92 -19.97
C ILE A 537 7.23 -5.31 -19.32
N GLY A 538 8.09 -5.60 -18.35
CA GLY A 538 8.18 -6.89 -17.65
C GLY A 538 8.80 -8.01 -18.48
N ARG A 539 8.28 -8.27 -19.68
CA ARG A 539 8.77 -9.30 -20.61
C ARG A 539 8.77 -8.79 -22.04
N LEU A 540 9.94 -8.81 -22.67
CA LEU A 540 10.06 -8.52 -24.10
C LEU A 540 9.19 -9.47 -24.93
N PRO A 541 8.32 -8.94 -25.81
CA PRO A 541 7.55 -9.75 -26.74
C PRO A 541 8.47 -10.54 -27.68
N ARG A 542 8.11 -11.79 -27.98
CA ARG A 542 8.84 -12.63 -28.96
C ARG A 542 8.67 -12.17 -30.42
N GLN A 543 7.74 -11.24 -30.68
CA GLN A 543 7.42 -10.71 -32.01
C GLN A 543 7.83 -9.24 -32.14
N SER A 544 7.92 -8.74 -33.38
CA SER A 544 8.33 -7.38 -33.78
C SER A 544 7.34 -6.25 -33.42
N ASN A 545 6.69 -6.32 -32.24
CA ASN A 545 5.72 -5.33 -31.77
C ASN A 545 6.06 -4.77 -30.38
N TRP A 546 7.33 -4.89 -29.96
CA TRP A 546 7.79 -4.40 -28.67
C TRP A 546 7.66 -2.88 -28.55
N GLU A 547 7.72 -2.16 -29.67
CA GLU A 547 7.61 -0.70 -29.75
C GLU A 547 6.25 -0.22 -29.24
N LYS A 548 5.16 -0.83 -29.71
CA LYS A 548 3.80 -0.44 -29.31
C LYS A 548 3.51 -0.81 -27.85
N VAL A 549 4.02 -1.96 -27.41
CA VAL A 549 3.88 -2.40 -26.01
C VAL A 549 4.63 -1.44 -25.07
N ALA A 550 5.87 -1.09 -25.40
CA ALA A 550 6.66 -0.14 -24.63
C ALA A 550 6.02 1.26 -24.60
N LEU A 551 5.53 1.75 -25.73
CA LEU A 551 4.84 3.05 -25.78
C LEU A 551 3.59 3.06 -24.89
N SER A 552 2.77 2.01 -24.96
CA SER A 552 1.57 1.86 -24.10
C SER A 552 1.94 1.85 -22.62
N ALA A 553 3.01 1.12 -22.26
CA ALA A 553 3.48 1.03 -20.89
C ALA A 553 4.02 2.36 -20.35
N ILE A 554 4.66 3.19 -21.18
CA ILE A 554 5.09 4.54 -20.76
C ILE A 554 3.88 5.42 -20.48
N VAL A 555 2.88 5.41 -21.36
CA VAL A 555 1.65 6.18 -21.15
C VAL A 555 1.00 5.78 -19.83
N GLU A 556 0.83 4.47 -19.59
CA GLU A 556 0.29 3.95 -18.33
C GLU A 556 1.12 4.40 -17.12
N THR A 557 2.45 4.27 -17.19
CA THR A 557 3.36 4.65 -16.10
C THR A 557 3.28 6.15 -15.77
N VAL A 558 3.22 6.99 -16.81
CA VAL A 558 3.10 8.45 -16.68
C VAL A 558 1.73 8.87 -16.12
N GLU A 559 0.66 8.14 -16.43
CA GLU A 559 -0.66 8.36 -15.83
C GLU A 559 -0.70 7.93 -14.37
N LEU A 560 -0.21 6.74 -14.06
CA LEU A 560 -0.13 6.24 -12.68
C LEU A 560 0.70 7.15 -11.77
N LEU A 561 1.83 7.65 -12.27
CA LEU A 561 2.69 8.55 -11.48
C LEU A 561 2.05 9.87 -11.14
N ALA A 562 1.33 10.48 -12.08
CA ALA A 562 0.66 11.73 -11.80
C ALA A 562 -0.46 11.55 -10.77
N LEU A 563 -1.21 10.45 -10.88
CA LEU A 563 -2.24 10.10 -9.90
C LEU A 563 -1.65 9.85 -8.51
N GLN A 564 -0.52 9.13 -8.42
CA GLN A 564 0.09 8.76 -7.15
C GLN A 564 0.85 9.91 -6.49
N ARG A 565 1.48 10.79 -7.27
CA ARG A 565 2.39 11.84 -6.75
C ARG A 565 1.87 13.27 -6.89
N GLY A 566 0.71 13.47 -7.51
CA GLY A 566 0.17 14.81 -7.78
C GLY A 566 1.09 15.66 -8.66
N ALA A 567 1.90 15.04 -9.53
CA ALA A 567 2.88 15.74 -10.34
C ALA A 567 2.22 16.59 -11.44
N GLU A 568 2.73 17.81 -11.63
CA GLU A 568 2.25 18.73 -12.67
C GLU A 568 2.43 18.16 -14.08
N ARG A 569 1.47 18.47 -14.97
CA ARG A 569 1.49 18.08 -16.37
C ARG A 569 2.13 19.17 -17.25
N TRP A 570 2.76 18.75 -18.34
CA TRP A 570 3.33 19.63 -19.35
C TRP A 570 2.93 19.20 -20.76
N GLU A 571 2.58 20.18 -21.57
CA GLU A 571 2.38 20.05 -23.01
C GLU A 571 3.26 21.07 -23.74
N PRO A 572 3.80 20.73 -24.92
CA PRO A 572 4.52 21.70 -25.72
C PRO A 572 3.55 22.79 -26.20
N GLU A 573 3.92 24.05 -25.99
CA GLU A 573 3.31 25.17 -26.69
C GLU A 573 3.68 25.04 -28.17
N ILE A 574 2.80 24.40 -28.93
CA ILE A 574 2.86 24.42 -30.38
C ILE A 574 2.36 25.81 -30.76
N PRO A 575 3.18 26.69 -31.36
CA PRO A 575 2.66 27.96 -31.86
C PRO A 575 1.55 27.64 -32.87
N ASP A 576 0.35 28.17 -32.63
CA ASP A 576 -0.78 28.06 -33.57
C ASP A 576 -0.27 28.43 -34.97
N THR A 577 -0.29 27.45 -35.88
CA THR A 577 0.11 27.59 -37.27
C THR A 577 -0.81 28.49 -38.06
#